data_AF-A0A537FLH4-F1
#
_entry.id   AF-A0A537FLH4-F1
#
_cell.length_a   1.000
_cell.length_b   1.000
_cell.length_c   1.000
_cell.angle_alpha   90.00
_cell.angle_beta   90.00
_cell.angle_gamma   90.00
#
_symmetry.space_group_name_H-M   'P 1'
#
loop_
_entity.id
_entity.type
_entity.pdbx_description
1 polymer ?
#
loop_
_entity_poly.entity_id
_entity_poly.type
_entity_poly.pdbx_seq_one_letter_code
_entity_poly.pdbx_strand_id
1 'polypeptide(L)'
;MLVDAHAAALPGARPGLILFVQAFGDLANFDPHVHVLAADGAFRPEGTFVLLPAVPEGLLVAGAGRGGRCGGQKQARRLHAARADVLGER
;
A
#
# COMPACT_ATOMS: atom_id res chain seq x y z
N MET A 1 13.12 -0.03 -0.34
CA MET A 1 12.01 -0.88 -0.84
C MET A 1 10.89 -0.93 0.21
N LEU A 2 9.66 -1.34 -0.12
CA LEU A 2 8.46 -1.24 0.76
C LEU A 2 8.66 -1.77 2.20
N VAL A 3 9.48 -2.80 2.38
CA VAL A 3 9.87 -3.37 3.68
C VAL A 3 10.64 -2.37 4.54
N ASP A 4 11.56 -1.60 3.96
CA ASP A 4 12.36 -0.59 4.68
C ASP A 4 11.47 0.55 5.20
N ALA A 5 10.45 0.93 4.41
CA ALA A 5 9.49 1.94 4.82
C ALA A 5 8.65 1.47 6.02
N HIS A 6 8.26 0.19 6.05
CA HIS A 6 7.58 -0.40 7.20
C HIS A 6 8.50 -0.53 8.41
N ALA A 7 9.77 -0.91 8.22
CA ALA A 7 10.75 -0.99 9.30
C ALA A 7 11.06 0.39 9.92
N ALA A 8 11.08 1.45 9.10
CA ALA A 8 11.24 2.82 9.60
C ALA A 8 10.00 3.31 10.37
N ALA A 9 8.80 2.97 9.90
CA ALA A 9 7.55 3.33 10.57
C ALA A 9 7.29 2.51 11.85
N LEU A 10 7.70 1.25 11.85
CA LEU A 10 7.51 0.32 12.97
C LEU A 10 8.66 -0.71 13.02
N PRO A 11 9.71 -0.46 13.82
CA PRO A 11 10.89 -1.31 13.89
C PRO A 11 10.57 -2.76 14.24
N GLY A 12 11.12 -3.70 13.47
CA GLY A 12 10.94 -5.14 13.68
C GLY A 12 9.60 -5.70 13.21
N ALA A 13 8.66 -4.86 12.79
CA ALA A 13 7.40 -5.33 12.22
C ALA A 13 7.54 -5.71 10.75
N ARG A 14 6.70 -6.64 10.30
CA ARG A 14 6.67 -7.18 8.95
C ARG A 14 5.38 -6.75 8.24
N PRO A 15 5.45 -6.22 7.02
CA PRO A 15 4.24 -5.88 6.27
C PRO A 15 3.43 -7.14 5.92
N GLY A 16 2.11 -7.02 5.95
CA GLY A 16 1.22 -8.00 5.34
C GLY A 16 1.14 -7.76 3.83
N LEU A 17 1.64 -8.68 3.01
CA LEU A 17 1.68 -8.53 1.55
C LEU A 17 1.03 -9.73 0.84
N ILE A 18 0.28 -9.46 -0.23
CA ILE A 18 -0.13 -10.46 -1.21
C ILE A 18 0.45 -10.05 -2.56
N LEU A 19 1.24 -10.93 -3.17
CA LEU A 19 1.94 -10.67 -4.42
C LEU A 19 1.31 -11.48 -5.55
N PHE A 20 1.13 -10.85 -6.71
CA PHE A 20 0.65 -11.48 -7.93
C PHE A 20 1.59 -11.17 -9.09
N VAL A 21 2.02 -12.19 -9.80
CA VAL A 21 2.77 -12.02 -11.05
C VAL A 21 1.77 -11.91 -12.19
N GLN A 22 1.81 -10.82 -12.94
CA GLN A 22 1.06 -10.67 -14.17
C GLN A 22 2.05 -10.66 -15.34
N ALA A 23 2.01 -11.71 -16.14
CA ALA A 23 2.79 -11.85 -17.37
C ALA A 23 1.86 -11.80 -18.59
N PHE A 24 1.06 -10.74 -18.70
CA PHE A 24 0.12 -10.54 -19.80
C PHE A 24 0.79 -9.76 -20.93
N GLY A 25 0.43 -10.07 -22.17
CA GLY A 25 0.91 -9.38 -23.37
C GLY A 25 1.16 -10.35 -24.53
N ASP A 26 1.48 -9.79 -25.68
CA ASP A 26 2.00 -10.50 -26.84
C ASP A 26 3.49 -10.17 -27.05
N LEU A 27 4.10 -10.63 -28.14
CA LEU A 27 5.53 -10.41 -28.40
C LEU A 27 5.91 -8.92 -28.45
N ALA A 28 5.02 -8.03 -28.91
CA ALA A 28 5.31 -6.60 -29.05
C ALA A 28 4.97 -5.80 -27.79
N ASN A 29 4.02 -6.30 -26.98
CA ASN A 29 3.49 -5.64 -25.78
C ASN A 29 3.67 -6.49 -24.51
N PHE A 30 4.74 -7.28 -24.44
CA PHE A 30 5.03 -8.09 -23.25
C PHE A 30 5.42 -7.16 -22.09
N ASP A 31 4.56 -7.11 -21.07
CA ASP A 31 4.73 -6.22 -19.91
C ASP A 31 4.61 -7.01 -18.59
N PRO A 32 5.61 -7.85 -18.26
CA PRO A 32 5.60 -8.63 -17.03
C PRO A 32 5.80 -7.70 -15.83
N HIS A 33 4.84 -7.70 -14.92
CA HIS A 33 4.93 -6.92 -13.69
C HIS A 33 4.35 -7.68 -12.50
N VAL A 34 4.68 -7.20 -11.30
CA VAL A 34 4.17 -7.73 -10.04
C VAL A 34 3.21 -6.73 -9.45
N HIS A 35 1.98 -7.17 -9.16
CA HIS A 35 1.05 -6.44 -8.30
C HIS A 35 1.32 -6.83 -6.86
N VAL A 36 1.39 -5.83 -5.99
CA VAL A 36 1.52 -6.03 -4.55
C VAL A 36 0.33 -5.36 -3.88
N LEU A 37 -0.50 -6.17 -3.21
CA LEU A 37 -1.48 -5.66 -2.25
C LEU A 37 -0.82 -5.64 -0.89
N ALA A 38 -0.57 -4.44 -0.36
CA ALA A 38 -0.03 -4.24 0.96
C ALA A 38 -1.15 -3.88 1.95
N ALA A 39 -1.15 -4.53 3.10
CA ALA A 39 -2.00 -4.14 4.22
C ALA A 39 -1.63 -2.73 4.69
N ASP A 40 -2.61 -1.99 5.19
CA ASP A 40 -2.42 -0.68 5.81
C ASP A 40 -1.97 -0.81 7.28
N GLY A 41 -0.92 -1.62 7.48
CA GLY A 41 -0.48 -2.11 8.76
C GLY A 41 0.61 -3.17 8.65
N ALA A 42 1.12 -3.60 9.80
CA ALA A 42 2.18 -4.58 9.90
C ALA A 42 1.96 -5.54 11.08
N PHE A 43 2.54 -6.72 10.98
CA PHE A 43 2.60 -7.71 12.07
C PHE A 43 3.88 -7.50 12.86
N ARG A 44 3.76 -7.35 14.17
CA ARG A 44 4.92 -7.37 15.07
C ARG A 44 5.46 -8.82 15.23
N PRO A 45 6.67 -9.01 15.79
CA PRO A 45 7.30 -10.33 15.92
C PRO A 45 6.51 -11.36 16.73
N GLU A 46 5.65 -10.90 17.63
CA GLU A 46 4.76 -11.73 18.46
C GLU A 46 3.44 -12.12 17.77
N GLY A 47 3.24 -11.69 16.50
CA GLY A 47 2.07 -11.99 15.68
C GLY A 47 0.93 -10.96 15.75
N THR A 48 1.06 -9.89 16.53
CA THR A 48 0.00 -8.88 16.65
C THR A 48 0.00 -7.94 15.45
N PHE A 49 -1.16 -7.75 14.83
CA PHE A 49 -1.33 -6.77 13.75
C PHE A 49 -1.56 -5.36 14.29
N VAL A 50 -0.88 -4.37 13.70
CA VAL A 50 -1.09 -2.96 14.01
C VAL A 50 -1.18 -2.10 12.76
N LEU A 51 -2.04 -1.10 12.82
CA LEU A 51 -2.22 -0.12 11.75
C LEU A 51 -0.99 0.76 11.63
N LEU A 52 -0.64 1.13 10.39
CA LEU A 52 0.36 2.17 10.17
C LEU A 52 -0.18 3.53 10.62
N PRO A 53 0.71 4.47 11.02
CA PRO A 53 0.31 5.85 11.27
C PRO A 53 -0.40 6.46 10.05
N ALA A 54 -1.34 7.36 10.31
CA ALA A 54 -2.03 8.08 9.23
C ALA A 54 -1.01 8.85 8.37
N VAL A 55 -1.16 8.77 7.05
CA VAL A 55 -0.33 9.53 6.13
C VAL A 55 -0.68 11.02 6.26
N PRO A 56 0.29 11.92 6.48
CA PRO A 56 0.02 13.35 6.55
C PRO A 56 -0.67 13.84 5.27
N GLU A 57 -1.75 14.61 5.40
CA GLU A 57 -2.58 15.06 4.28
C GLU A 57 -1.79 15.81 3.20
N GLY A 58 -0.82 16.63 3.60
CA GLY A 58 0.06 17.35 2.67
C GLY A 58 0.85 16.44 1.73
N LEU A 59 1.13 15.20 2.14
CA LEU A 59 1.81 14.20 1.31
C LEU A 59 0.87 13.53 0.31
N LEU A 60 -0.40 13.35 0.68
CA LEU A 60 -1.44 12.75 -0.17
C LEU A 60 -1.77 13.63 -1.37
N VAL A 61 -1.83 14.95 -1.15
CA VAL A 61 -2.09 15.95 -2.19
C VAL A 61 -0.93 15.99 -3.21
N ALA A 62 0.31 15.89 -2.75
CA ALA A 62 1.50 15.92 -3.60
C ALA A 62 1.70 14.64 -4.44
N GLY A 63 1.29 13.48 -3.92
CA GLY A 63 1.46 12.17 -4.58
C GLY A 63 0.43 11.86 -5.67
N ALA A 64 -0.75 12.49 -5.63
CA ALA A 64 -1.86 12.20 -6.54
C ALA A 64 -1.60 12.50 -8.02
N GLY A 65 -0.51 13.23 -8.35
CA GLY A 65 -0.16 13.61 -9.71
C GLY A 65 0.97 12.83 -10.39
N ARG A 66 1.66 11.90 -9.69
CA ARG A 66 2.93 11.31 -10.18
C ARG A 66 2.88 9.82 -10.55
N GLY A 67 1.74 9.14 -10.39
CA GLY A 67 1.61 7.71 -10.71
C GLY A 67 1.34 7.48 -12.19
N GLY A 68 2.20 6.71 -12.88
CA GLY A 68 1.97 6.27 -14.26
C GLY A 68 0.66 5.47 -14.42
N ARG A 69 0.16 5.39 -15.66
CA ARG A 69 -1.10 4.74 -16.07
C ARG A 69 -1.01 3.20 -16.00
N CYS A 70 -0.78 2.65 -14.81
CA CYS A 70 -1.21 1.31 -14.46
C CYS A 70 -2.32 1.46 -13.40
N GLY A 71 -3.35 0.62 -13.43
CA GLY A 71 -4.67 0.83 -12.80
C GLY A 71 -4.74 1.14 -11.29
N GLY A 72 -3.62 1.30 -10.58
CA GLY A 72 -3.54 1.63 -9.15
C GLY A 72 -4.07 3.02 -8.76
N GLN A 73 -4.35 3.92 -9.71
CA GLN A 73 -4.83 5.28 -9.41
C GLN A 73 -6.23 5.36 -8.76
N LYS A 74 -7.04 4.29 -8.79
CA LYS A 74 -8.39 4.32 -8.19
C LYS A 74 -8.42 4.04 -6.68
N GLN A 75 -7.30 3.64 -6.06
CA GLN A 75 -7.30 3.10 -4.70
C GLN A 75 -6.91 4.13 -3.61
N ALA A 76 -6.08 5.13 -3.94
CA ALA A 76 -5.56 6.09 -2.96
C ALA A 76 -6.64 6.97 -2.28
N ARG A 77 -7.71 7.33 -2.99
CA ARG A 77 -8.79 8.18 -2.44
C ARG A 77 -9.76 7.44 -1.51
N ARG A 78 -9.76 6.10 -1.48
CA ARG A 78 -10.66 5.29 -0.64
C ARG A 78 -10.09 4.98 0.75
N LEU A 79 -8.78 5.15 0.95
CA LEU A 79 -8.10 4.80 2.21
C LEU A 79 -8.39 5.77 3.38
N HIS A 80 -8.60 7.07 3.11
CA HIS A 80 -8.90 8.04 4.18
C HIS A 80 -10.30 7.82 4.77
N ALA A 81 -11.32 7.60 3.93
CA ALA A 81 -12.68 7.33 4.38
C ALA A 81 -12.81 5.98 5.11
N ALA A 82 -12.11 4.94 4.65
CA ALA A 82 -12.17 3.61 5.26
C ALA A 82 -11.49 3.55 6.65
N ARG A 83 -10.45 4.36 6.90
CA ARG A 83 -9.80 4.44 8.22
C ARG A 83 -10.73 5.03 9.29
N ALA A 84 -11.51 6.06 8.96
CA ALA A 84 -12.47 6.68 9.89
C ALA A 84 -13.57 5.68 10.31
N ASP A 85 -14.02 4.82 9.39
CA ASP A 85 -15.03 3.80 9.65
C ASP A 85 -14.53 2.66 10.55
N VAL A 86 -13.27 2.26 10.41
CA VAL A 86 -12.66 1.19 11.24
C VAL A 86 -12.32 1.70 12.66
N LEU A 87 -11.99 2.99 12.80
CA LEU A 87 -11.65 3.60 14.09
C LEU A 87 -12.87 4.12 14.87
N GLY A 88 -14.07 4.09 14.27
CA GLY A 88 -15.31 4.50 14.95
C GLY A 88 -15.44 6.01 15.16
N GLU A 89 -14.71 6.84 14.41
CA GLU A 89 -14.72 8.31 14.55
C GLU A 89 -15.76 8.94 13.60
N ARG A 90 -17.04 8.66 13.85
CA ARG A 90 -18.17 9.42 13.29
C ARG A 90 -18.92 10.16 14.38
#